data_AF-A0A3P8LHG1-F1
#
_entry.id   AF-A0A3P8LHG1-F1
#
_cell.length_a   1.000
_cell.length_b   1.000
_cell.length_c   1.000
_cell.angle_alpha   90.00
_cell.angle_beta   90.00
_cell.angle_gamma   90.00
#
_symmetry.space_group_name_H-M   'P 1'
#
loop_
_entity.id
_entity.type
_entity.pdbx_description
1 polymer ?
#
loop_
_entity_poly.entity_id
_entity_poly.type
_entity_poly.pdbx_seq_one_letter_code
_entity_poly.pdbx_strand_id
1 'polypeptide(L)'
;MSNDIVLLDTNVIAEAGNLDSLSFRAARKIARSSGIEIGITSITFEESVNLVCANAREWIDQLARSSRRLGALIDLTTFIPGISEIEAIWEQRLRENFRVYGVDGRDAIEALRREARRVAPAKEKGVGARDCAIWLTALRLAREGCKVYLVTHNSQDFGSEGEFKPELQAEIVADQLAIEYASSIRDLLAKLTNPSEVVIAAESIDAASIMNGAFMSRVRIDDTFSSLEISTAEVSLEDAEVSFSNLTVDGVYKLDVLVVVVLKADYLVDMGEEGLSPISGNVECFAEYDLQFEGFRPVDPADMKIISSSISATSLKITEV
;
A
#
# COMPACT_ATOMS: atom_id res chain seq x y z
N MET A 1 -15.61 -23.85 -8.03
CA MET A 1 -14.39 -23.25 -8.60
C MET A 1 -13.48 -22.97 -7.43
N SER A 2 -12.23 -23.42 -7.45
CA SER A 2 -11.26 -23.03 -6.42
C SER A 2 -11.00 -21.54 -6.55
N ASN A 3 -11.08 -20.81 -5.45
CA ASN A 3 -10.68 -19.41 -5.44
C ASN A 3 -9.19 -19.33 -5.17
N ASP A 4 -8.48 -18.58 -5.99
CA ASP A 4 -7.09 -18.19 -5.77
C ASP A 4 -7.03 -17.16 -4.62
N ILE A 5 -5.99 -17.24 -3.80
CA ILE A 5 -5.83 -16.43 -2.59
C ILE A 5 -4.45 -15.78 -2.60
N VAL A 6 -4.39 -14.48 -2.32
CA VAL A 6 -3.17 -13.78 -1.96
C VAL A 6 -3.14 -13.65 -0.44
N LEU A 7 -2.09 -14.17 0.18
CA LEU A 7 -1.90 -14.13 1.63
C LEU A 7 -0.70 -13.24 1.95
N LEU A 8 -0.96 -12.10 2.58
CA LEU A 8 0.09 -11.13 2.93
C LEU A 8 0.63 -11.38 4.34
N ASP A 9 1.93 -11.21 4.50
CA ASP A 9 2.63 -11.21 5.78
C ASP A 9 2.63 -9.81 6.45
N THR A 10 2.93 -9.75 7.73
CA THR A 10 2.86 -8.54 8.54
C THR A 10 3.82 -7.48 8.02
N ASN A 11 5.02 -7.86 7.62
CA ASN A 11 6.03 -6.94 7.08
C ASN A 11 5.62 -6.25 5.77
N VAL A 12 4.66 -6.81 5.03
CA VAL A 12 4.12 -6.19 3.81
C VAL A 12 3.09 -5.11 4.17
N ILE A 13 2.30 -5.33 5.21
CA ILE A 13 1.18 -4.45 5.61
C ILE A 13 1.55 -3.43 6.70
N ALA A 14 2.61 -3.68 7.46
CA ALA A 14 2.96 -2.99 8.69
C ALA A 14 3.37 -1.53 8.52
N GLU A 15 3.92 -1.16 7.37
CA GLU A 15 4.35 0.21 7.16
C GLU A 15 3.13 1.10 6.90
N ALA A 16 2.98 2.14 7.73
CA ALA A 16 1.96 3.14 7.56
C ALA A 16 2.05 3.72 6.13
N GLY A 17 0.96 3.60 5.37
CA GLY A 17 0.90 4.01 3.97
C GLY A 17 1.10 2.89 2.94
N ASN A 18 1.45 1.66 3.32
CA ASN A 18 1.53 0.55 2.35
C ASN A 18 0.15 0.18 1.79
N LEU A 19 -0.90 0.24 2.60
CA LEU A 19 -2.29 0.05 2.13
C LEU A 19 -2.74 1.16 1.16
N ASP A 20 -2.08 2.31 1.23
CA ASP A 20 -2.30 3.44 0.32
C ASP A 20 -1.27 3.50 -0.81
N SER A 21 -0.34 2.54 -0.87
CA SER A 21 0.64 2.49 -1.95
C SER A 21 -0.06 2.15 -3.27
N LEU A 22 0.41 2.77 -4.34
CA LEU A 22 -0.14 2.56 -5.68
C LEU A 22 0.04 1.11 -6.14
N SER A 23 1.17 0.47 -5.77
CA SER A 23 1.38 -0.96 -6.04
C SER A 23 0.35 -1.84 -5.32
N PHE A 24 -0.02 -1.53 -4.06
CA PHE A 24 -1.04 -2.30 -3.36
C PHE A 24 -2.43 -2.12 -3.98
N ARG A 25 -2.79 -0.90 -4.35
CA ARG A 25 -4.06 -0.62 -5.04
C ARG A 25 -4.15 -1.31 -6.39
N ALA A 26 -3.06 -1.29 -7.15
CA ALA A 26 -2.91 -2.07 -8.38
C ALA A 26 -3.18 -3.56 -8.13
N ALA A 27 -2.51 -4.13 -7.13
CA ALA A 27 -2.63 -5.54 -6.80
C ALA A 27 -4.05 -5.90 -6.38
N ARG A 28 -4.68 -5.07 -5.55
CA ARG A 28 -6.08 -5.23 -5.13
C ARG A 28 -7.05 -5.19 -6.30
N LYS A 29 -6.87 -4.24 -7.22
CA LYS A 29 -7.72 -4.12 -8.40
C LYS A 29 -7.58 -5.33 -9.32
N ILE A 30 -6.35 -5.72 -9.63
CA ILE A 30 -6.05 -6.87 -10.50
C ILE A 30 -6.57 -8.16 -9.87
N ALA A 31 -6.27 -8.40 -8.58
CA ALA A 31 -6.78 -9.56 -7.84
C ALA A 31 -8.31 -9.63 -7.89
N ARG A 32 -9.00 -8.51 -7.62
CA ARG A 32 -10.47 -8.45 -7.67
C ARG A 32 -11.01 -8.76 -9.07
N SER A 33 -10.39 -8.22 -10.12
CA SER A 33 -10.79 -8.48 -11.51
C SER A 33 -10.54 -9.94 -11.93
N SER A 34 -9.53 -10.60 -11.35
CA SER A 34 -9.26 -12.03 -11.52
C SER A 34 -10.11 -12.94 -10.62
N GLY A 35 -10.94 -12.39 -9.72
CA GLY A 35 -11.65 -13.19 -8.71
C GLY A 35 -10.74 -13.80 -7.62
N ILE A 36 -9.53 -13.24 -7.45
CA ILE A 36 -8.55 -13.63 -6.44
C ILE A 36 -8.85 -12.86 -5.16
N GLU A 37 -8.97 -13.58 -4.04
CA GLU A 37 -9.21 -12.98 -2.73
C GLU A 37 -7.88 -12.54 -2.10
N ILE A 38 -7.78 -11.29 -1.63
CA ILE A 38 -6.63 -10.86 -0.81
C ILE A 38 -6.99 -11.00 0.66
N GLY A 39 -6.13 -11.68 1.40
CA GLY A 39 -6.30 -11.86 2.83
C GLY A 39 -5.00 -11.87 3.62
N ILE A 40 -5.18 -11.94 4.93
CA ILE A 40 -4.13 -12.01 5.94
C ILE A 40 -4.53 -13.05 6.98
N THR A 41 -3.57 -13.62 7.70
CA THR A 41 -3.93 -14.50 8.82
C THR A 41 -4.39 -13.70 10.02
N SER A 42 -5.11 -14.33 10.96
CA SER A 42 -5.45 -13.69 12.23
C SER A 42 -4.21 -13.28 13.02
N ILE A 43 -3.09 -14.01 12.92
CA ILE A 43 -1.83 -13.62 13.56
C ILE A 43 -1.26 -12.36 12.91
N THR A 44 -1.26 -12.30 11.58
CA THR A 44 -0.84 -11.13 10.81
C THR A 44 -1.67 -9.89 11.15
N PHE A 45 -2.99 -10.07 11.27
CA PHE A 45 -3.92 -9.02 11.68
C PHE A 45 -3.55 -8.46 13.06
N GLU A 46 -3.46 -9.32 14.08
CA GLU A 46 -3.13 -8.92 15.45
C GLU A 46 -1.74 -8.28 15.54
N GLU A 47 -0.76 -8.81 14.80
CA GLU A 47 0.60 -8.25 14.80
C GLU A 47 0.64 -6.85 14.19
N SER A 48 -0.08 -6.63 13.09
CA SER A 48 -0.18 -5.31 12.46
C SER A 48 -0.81 -4.28 13.39
N VAL A 49 -1.91 -4.63 14.05
CA VAL A 49 -2.58 -3.76 15.04
C VAL A 49 -1.64 -3.42 16.19
N ASN A 50 -0.96 -4.42 16.75
CA ASN A 50 -0.01 -4.22 17.85
C ASN A 50 1.17 -3.32 17.46
N LEU A 51 1.70 -3.50 16.25
CA LEU A 51 2.81 -2.70 15.74
C LEU A 51 2.42 -1.23 15.55
N VAL A 52 1.26 -0.97 14.94
CA VAL A 52 0.74 0.39 14.76
C VAL A 52 0.48 1.05 16.11
N CYS A 53 -0.11 0.33 17.06
CA CYS A 53 -0.35 0.85 18.41
C CYS A 53 0.96 1.15 19.16
N ALA A 54 1.99 0.32 18.99
CA ALA A 54 3.30 0.56 19.60
C ALA A 54 3.95 1.85 19.06
N ASN A 55 3.96 2.03 17.73
CA ASN A 55 4.49 3.23 17.09
C ASN A 55 3.68 4.48 17.47
N ALA A 56 2.35 4.37 17.48
CA ALA A 56 1.46 5.47 17.84
C ALA A 56 1.68 5.94 19.29
N ARG A 57 1.92 5.03 20.24
CA ARG A 57 2.26 5.41 21.63
C ARG A 57 3.50 6.29 21.68
N GLU A 58 4.54 5.92 20.96
CA GLU A 58 5.76 6.71 20.90
C GLU A 58 5.50 8.11 20.33
N TRP A 59 4.76 8.21 19.23
CA TRP A 59 4.43 9.49 18.59
C TRP A 59 3.51 10.35 19.45
N ILE A 60 2.51 9.77 20.10
CA ILE A 60 1.61 10.47 21.03
C ILE A 60 2.40 11.02 22.22
N ASP A 61 3.31 10.24 22.81
CA ASP A 61 4.15 10.70 23.92
C ASP A 61 5.11 11.83 23.50
N GLN A 62 5.62 11.77 22.27
CA GLN A 62 6.42 12.86 21.69
C GLN A 62 5.57 14.11 21.46
N LEU A 63 4.40 13.99 20.83
CA LEU A 63 3.47 15.08 20.57
C LEU A 63 2.98 15.73 21.86
N ALA A 64 2.59 14.95 22.86
CA ALA A 64 2.13 15.44 24.16
C ALA A 64 3.25 16.18 24.93
N ARG A 65 4.52 15.79 24.77
CA ARG A 65 5.65 16.52 25.33
C ARG A 65 5.88 17.85 24.60
N SER A 66 5.82 17.85 23.27
CA SER A 66 5.99 19.05 22.45
C SER A 66 4.84 20.05 22.65
N SER A 67 3.60 19.57 22.66
CA SER A 67 2.39 20.36 22.92
C SER A 67 2.45 21.04 24.30
N ARG A 68 2.86 20.33 25.37
CA ARG A 68 3.05 20.94 26.69
C ARG A 68 4.10 22.04 26.73
N ARG A 69 5.21 21.87 26.00
CA ARG A 69 6.27 22.90 25.93
C ARG A 69 5.79 24.14 25.21
N LEU A 70 5.07 23.96 24.10
CA LEU A 70 4.49 25.06 23.34
C LEU A 70 3.35 25.74 24.09
N GLY A 71 2.54 24.96 24.81
CA GLY A 71 1.47 25.41 25.70
C GLY A 71 1.92 26.34 26.83
N ALA A 72 3.21 26.30 27.20
CA ALA A 72 3.79 27.23 28.16
C ALA A 72 4.06 28.63 27.57
N LEU A 73 4.04 28.76 26.24
CA LEU A 73 4.31 30.00 25.51
C LEU A 73 3.03 30.58 24.89
N ILE A 74 2.16 29.71 24.40
CA ILE A 74 0.89 30.06 23.74
C ILE A 74 -0.22 29.16 24.24
N ASP A 75 -1.46 29.67 24.30
CA ASP A 75 -2.63 28.85 24.61
C ASP A 75 -2.95 27.95 23.40
N LEU A 76 -2.46 26.71 23.44
CA LEU A 76 -2.65 25.73 22.40
C LEU A 76 -3.38 24.51 22.95
N THR A 77 -4.58 24.27 22.44
CA THR A 77 -5.32 23.03 22.66
C THR A 77 -5.18 22.17 21.41
N THR A 78 -4.47 21.04 21.53
CA THR A 78 -4.32 20.06 20.45
C THR A 78 -5.10 18.82 20.83
N PHE A 79 -6.01 18.37 19.95
CA PHE A 79 -6.63 17.06 20.08
C PHE A 79 -5.57 15.98 19.81
N ILE A 80 -5.44 15.04 20.74
CA ILE A 80 -4.55 13.88 20.59
C ILE A 80 -5.43 12.64 20.70
N PRO A 81 -5.55 11.82 19.64
CA PRO A 81 -6.40 10.63 19.67
C PRO A 81 -5.91 9.62 20.70
N GLY A 82 -6.83 8.84 21.23
CA GLY A 82 -6.51 7.74 22.13
C GLY A 82 -5.93 6.54 21.38
N ILE A 83 -5.12 5.69 22.04
CA ILE A 83 -4.60 4.47 21.43
C ILE A 83 -5.71 3.52 20.98
N SER A 84 -6.79 3.38 21.77
CA SER A 84 -7.93 2.55 21.40
C SER A 84 -8.70 3.07 20.18
N GLU A 85 -8.64 4.37 19.91
CA GLU A 85 -9.24 4.96 18.71
C GLU A 85 -8.39 4.62 17.47
N ILE A 86 -7.06 4.74 17.58
CA ILE A 86 -6.12 4.34 16.52
C ILE A 86 -6.24 2.83 16.23
N GLU A 87 -6.32 2.00 17.28
CA GLU A 87 -6.53 0.56 17.19
C GLU A 87 -7.81 0.25 16.39
N ALA A 88 -8.95 0.81 16.79
CA ALA A 88 -10.23 0.58 16.12
C ALA A 88 -10.23 1.03 14.64
N ILE A 89 -9.65 2.20 14.34
CA ILE A 89 -9.52 2.70 12.96
C ILE A 89 -8.66 1.74 12.12
N TRP A 90 -7.53 1.27 12.68
CA TRP A 90 -6.64 0.38 11.95
C TRP A 90 -7.25 -1.01 11.73
N GLU A 91 -7.91 -1.58 12.75
CA GLU A 91 -8.66 -2.83 12.62
C GLU A 91 -9.72 -2.74 11.52
N GLN A 92 -10.50 -1.66 11.51
CA GLN A 92 -11.51 -1.43 10.49
C GLN A 92 -10.87 -1.38 9.10
N ARG A 93 -9.80 -0.60 8.92
CA ARG A 93 -9.07 -0.51 7.64
C ARG A 93 -8.57 -1.88 7.17
N LEU A 94 -8.03 -2.71 8.07
CA LEU A 94 -7.59 -4.06 7.71
C LEU A 94 -8.78 -4.93 7.25
N ARG A 95 -9.93 -4.87 7.95
CA ARG A 95 -11.12 -5.66 7.59
C ARG A 95 -11.79 -5.21 6.29
N GLU A 96 -11.70 -3.92 5.95
CA GLU A 96 -12.23 -3.38 4.69
C GLU A 96 -11.38 -3.79 3.47
N ASN A 97 -10.08 -4.05 3.69
CA ASN A 97 -9.14 -4.40 2.63
C ASN A 97 -8.84 -5.89 2.52
N PHE A 98 -9.04 -6.67 3.59
CA PHE A 98 -8.58 -8.06 3.65
C PHE A 98 -9.64 -9.02 4.21
N ARG A 99 -9.64 -10.23 3.63
CA ARG A 99 -10.19 -11.41 4.31
C ARG A 99 -9.24 -11.83 5.44
N VAL A 100 -9.75 -11.95 6.67
CA VAL A 100 -8.95 -12.48 7.80
C VAL A 100 -9.16 -13.99 7.90
N TYR A 101 -8.12 -14.77 7.64
CA TYR A 101 -8.12 -16.22 7.80
C TYR A 101 -7.69 -16.60 9.22
N GLY A 102 -8.58 -17.26 9.95
CA GLY A 102 -8.26 -17.79 11.28
C GLY A 102 -7.15 -18.86 11.21
N VAL A 103 -6.21 -18.78 12.14
CA VAL A 103 -5.22 -19.84 12.35
C VAL A 103 -5.89 -20.98 13.11
N ASP A 104 -5.85 -22.19 12.55
CA ASP A 104 -6.42 -23.38 13.21
C ASP A 104 -5.62 -23.74 14.46
N GLY A 105 -6.28 -24.28 15.48
CA GLY A 105 -5.61 -24.68 16.72
C GLY A 105 -4.51 -25.72 16.51
N ARG A 106 -4.66 -26.60 15.52
CA ARG A 106 -3.62 -27.59 15.15
C ARG A 106 -2.43 -26.92 14.47
N ASP A 107 -2.69 -25.94 13.61
CA ASP A 107 -1.64 -25.14 12.95
C ASP A 107 -0.85 -24.35 14.00
N ALA A 108 -1.51 -23.77 15.01
CA ALA A 108 -0.85 -23.07 16.10
C ALA A 108 0.04 -23.99 16.96
N ILE A 109 -0.43 -25.19 17.30
CA ILE A 109 0.36 -26.18 18.05
C ILE A 109 1.57 -26.64 17.24
N GLU A 110 1.38 -26.90 15.94
CA GLU A 110 2.47 -27.29 15.06
C GLU A 110 3.46 -26.15 14.85
N ALA A 111 3.00 -24.90 14.76
CA ALA A 111 3.87 -23.74 14.67
C ALA A 111 4.80 -23.61 15.88
N LEU A 112 4.27 -23.77 17.10
CA LEU A 112 5.09 -23.81 18.33
C LEU A 112 6.07 -24.98 18.34
N ARG A 113 5.65 -26.14 17.82
CA ARG A 113 6.52 -27.31 17.70
C ARG A 113 7.67 -27.05 16.71
N ARG A 114 7.39 -26.43 15.57
CA ARG A 114 8.41 -26.04 14.58
C ARG A 114 9.38 -25.03 15.16
N GLU A 115 8.89 -24.03 15.89
CA GLU A 115 9.76 -23.08 16.59
C GLU A 115 10.70 -23.78 17.59
N ALA A 116 10.16 -24.65 18.44
CA ALA A 116 10.97 -25.40 19.41
C ALA A 116 12.02 -26.32 18.74
N ARG A 117 11.71 -26.82 17.55
CA ARG A 117 12.60 -27.70 16.76
C ARG A 117 13.44 -26.95 15.74
N ARG A 118 13.30 -25.62 15.62
CA ARG A 118 13.95 -24.78 14.60
C ARG A 118 13.71 -25.28 13.17
N VAL A 119 12.47 -25.68 12.89
CA VAL A 119 12.03 -26.10 11.56
C VAL A 119 11.53 -24.86 10.81
N ALA A 120 11.94 -24.70 9.55
CA ALA A 120 11.53 -23.58 8.72
C ALA A 120 10.00 -23.40 8.69
N PRO A 121 9.50 -22.14 8.63
CA PRO A 121 10.26 -20.88 8.56
C PRO A 121 10.83 -20.38 9.91
N ALA A 122 10.78 -21.15 11.01
CA ALA A 122 11.35 -20.69 12.28
C ALA A 122 12.88 -20.54 12.24
N LYS A 123 13.39 -19.51 12.94
CA LYS A 123 14.82 -19.18 13.04
C LYS A 123 15.55 -20.10 14.02
N GLU A 124 16.87 -20.22 13.82
CA GLU A 124 17.75 -20.95 14.73
C GLU A 124 17.74 -20.42 16.17
N LYS A 125 17.39 -19.14 16.37
CA LYS A 125 17.31 -18.51 17.69
C LYS A 125 16.05 -18.89 18.49
N GLY A 126 15.20 -19.78 17.97
CA GLY A 126 13.96 -20.20 18.65
C GLY A 126 12.87 -19.12 18.59
N VAL A 127 12.80 -18.42 17.46
CA VAL A 127 11.76 -17.42 17.17
C VAL A 127 11.21 -17.73 15.78
N GLY A 128 9.90 -17.74 15.62
CA GLY A 128 9.25 -17.88 14.32
C GLY A 128 7.94 -18.67 14.34
N ALA A 129 7.32 -18.89 15.51
CA ALA A 129 6.01 -19.51 15.59
C ALA A 129 4.97 -18.74 14.75
N ARG A 130 5.08 -17.40 14.65
CA ARG A 130 4.19 -16.59 13.81
C ARG A 130 4.35 -16.91 12.33
N ASP A 131 5.59 -16.88 11.84
CA ASP A 131 5.92 -17.24 10.46
C ASP A 131 5.48 -18.69 10.13
N CYS A 132 5.68 -19.61 11.08
CA CYS A 132 5.23 -20.99 10.94
C CYS A 132 3.70 -21.10 10.85
N ALA A 133 2.97 -20.33 11.65
CA ALA A 133 1.51 -20.33 11.61
C ALA A 133 0.96 -19.73 10.31
N ILE A 134 1.61 -18.69 9.76
CA ILE A 134 1.31 -18.15 8.43
C ILE A 134 1.53 -19.22 7.36
N TRP A 135 2.69 -19.88 7.38
CA TRP A 135 3.02 -20.97 6.47
C TRP A 135 2.02 -22.12 6.52
N LEU A 136 1.69 -22.60 7.72
CA LEU A 136 0.74 -23.70 7.92
C LEU A 136 -0.67 -23.31 7.48
N THR A 137 -1.07 -22.05 7.66
CA THR A 137 -2.34 -21.52 7.13
C THR A 137 -2.34 -21.55 5.60
N ALA A 138 -1.26 -21.14 4.94
CA ALA A 138 -1.12 -21.20 3.49
C ALA A 138 -1.20 -22.65 2.97
N LEU A 139 -0.50 -23.59 3.61
CA LEU A 139 -0.58 -25.02 3.29
C LEU A 139 -2.00 -25.56 3.42
N ARG A 140 -2.71 -25.18 4.49
CA ARG A 140 -4.09 -25.63 4.72
C ARG A 140 -5.04 -25.10 3.64
N LEU A 141 -4.98 -23.81 3.32
CA LEU A 141 -5.77 -23.23 2.22
C LEU A 141 -5.48 -23.91 0.89
N ALA A 142 -4.20 -24.22 0.61
CA ALA A 142 -3.83 -24.95 -0.60
C ALA A 142 -4.38 -26.38 -0.63
N ARG A 143 -4.39 -27.08 0.52
CA ARG A 143 -5.02 -28.41 0.66
C ARG A 143 -6.53 -28.39 0.49
N GLU A 144 -7.17 -27.26 0.77
CA GLU A 144 -8.59 -27.01 0.48
C GLU A 144 -8.86 -26.76 -1.02
N GLY A 145 -7.81 -26.78 -1.85
CA GLY A 145 -7.87 -26.67 -3.31
C GLY A 145 -7.62 -25.27 -3.84
N CYS A 146 -7.27 -24.30 -2.99
CA CYS A 146 -6.92 -22.94 -3.42
C CYS A 146 -5.51 -22.89 -4.02
N LYS A 147 -5.31 -22.03 -5.01
CA LYS A 147 -3.95 -21.55 -5.34
C LYS A 147 -3.60 -20.42 -4.39
N VAL A 148 -2.47 -20.49 -3.70
CA VAL A 148 -2.06 -19.50 -2.70
C VAL A 148 -0.81 -18.77 -3.14
N TYR A 149 -0.89 -17.44 -3.24
CA TYR A 149 0.25 -16.55 -3.41
C TYR A 149 0.66 -16.02 -2.04
N LEU A 150 1.76 -16.51 -1.48
CA LEU A 150 2.29 -16.04 -0.21
C LEU A 150 3.25 -14.86 -0.45
N VAL A 151 2.87 -13.68 0.05
CA VAL A 151 3.64 -12.46 -0.12
C VAL A 151 4.34 -12.06 1.17
N THR A 152 5.67 -12.05 1.17
CA THR A 152 6.45 -11.60 2.32
C THR A 152 7.78 -10.99 1.89
N HIS A 153 8.24 -9.98 2.63
CA HIS A 153 9.61 -9.43 2.50
C HIS A 153 10.65 -10.28 3.28
N ASN A 154 10.22 -11.35 3.95
CA ASN A 154 11.07 -12.15 4.83
C ASN A 154 11.84 -13.23 4.07
N SER A 155 12.77 -12.78 3.23
CA SER A 155 13.52 -13.67 2.35
C SER A 155 14.44 -14.64 3.09
N GLN A 156 14.88 -14.25 4.29
CA GLN A 156 15.73 -15.09 5.13
C GLN A 156 15.01 -16.31 5.67
N ASP A 157 13.70 -16.22 5.91
CA ASP A 157 12.94 -17.29 6.58
C ASP A 157 12.17 -18.16 5.58
N PHE A 158 11.59 -17.56 4.54
CA PHE A 158 10.77 -18.24 3.54
C PHE A 158 11.50 -18.63 2.27
N GLY A 159 12.45 -17.80 1.80
CA GLY A 159 13.19 -18.04 0.57
C GLY A 159 13.56 -16.75 -0.19
N SER A 160 14.39 -16.88 -1.21
CA SER A 160 14.93 -15.74 -1.97
C SER A 160 14.65 -15.89 -3.45
N GLU A 161 14.70 -14.77 -4.18
CA GLU A 161 14.64 -14.76 -5.66
C GLU A 161 13.36 -15.42 -6.24
N GLY A 162 12.24 -15.32 -5.52
CA GLY A 162 10.96 -15.89 -5.97
C GLY A 162 10.84 -17.40 -5.76
N GLU A 163 11.80 -18.03 -5.10
CA GLU A 163 11.76 -19.45 -4.73
C GLU A 163 11.67 -19.65 -3.21
N PHE A 164 10.95 -20.70 -2.79
CA PHE A 164 10.93 -21.13 -1.40
C PHE A 164 12.23 -21.83 -1.01
N LYS A 165 12.56 -21.80 0.29
CA LYS A 165 13.60 -22.66 0.83
C LYS A 165 13.35 -24.14 0.50
N PRO A 166 14.41 -24.95 0.33
CA PRO A 166 14.27 -26.36 -0.05
C PRO A 166 13.34 -27.16 0.86
N GLU A 167 13.33 -26.89 2.17
CA GLU A 167 12.47 -27.59 3.14
C GLU A 167 10.99 -27.26 2.94
N LEU A 168 10.67 -25.99 2.70
CA LEU A 168 9.30 -25.54 2.44
C LEU A 168 8.82 -26.00 1.06
N GLN A 169 9.70 -25.96 0.06
CA GLN A 169 9.43 -26.48 -1.27
C GLN A 169 9.14 -28.00 -1.24
N ALA A 170 9.87 -28.75 -0.41
CA ALA A 170 9.64 -30.18 -0.23
C ALA A 170 8.24 -30.46 0.34
N GLU A 171 7.75 -29.63 1.26
CA GLU A 171 6.38 -29.73 1.78
C GLU A 171 5.32 -29.47 0.70
N ILE A 172 5.53 -28.44 -0.15
CA ILE A 172 4.65 -28.14 -1.29
C ILE A 172 4.60 -29.33 -2.25
N VAL A 173 5.76 -29.88 -2.61
CA VAL A 173 5.87 -30.98 -3.58
C VAL A 173 5.28 -32.28 -3.03
N ALA A 174 5.51 -32.58 -1.75
CA ALA A 174 5.00 -33.79 -1.11
C ALA A 174 3.46 -33.88 -1.16
N ASP A 175 2.80 -32.75 -0.95
CA ASP A 175 1.34 -32.65 -0.93
C ASP A 175 0.73 -32.16 -2.26
N GLN A 176 1.56 -31.94 -3.29
CA GLN A 176 1.17 -31.41 -4.61
C GLN A 176 0.38 -30.09 -4.53
N LEU A 177 0.83 -29.17 -3.68
CA LEU A 177 0.12 -27.93 -3.38
C LEU A 177 0.43 -26.83 -4.40
N ALA A 178 -0.56 -25.99 -4.69
CA ALA A 178 -0.41 -24.84 -5.56
C ALA A 178 -0.08 -23.58 -4.74
N ILE A 179 1.17 -23.47 -4.27
CA ILE A 179 1.65 -22.30 -3.52
C ILE A 179 2.76 -21.61 -4.31
N GLU A 180 2.63 -20.31 -4.52
CA GLU A 180 3.63 -19.46 -5.13
C GLU A 180 4.18 -18.44 -4.13
N TYR A 181 5.48 -18.24 -4.15
CA TYR A 181 6.15 -17.22 -3.36
C TYR A 181 6.18 -15.90 -4.13
N ALA A 182 5.88 -14.79 -3.46
CA ALA A 182 6.13 -13.44 -3.94
C ALA A 182 6.91 -12.63 -2.88
N SER A 183 8.07 -12.13 -3.28
CA SER A 183 8.99 -11.39 -2.42
C SER A 183 8.57 -9.94 -2.13
N SER A 184 7.55 -9.43 -2.83
CA SER A 184 6.98 -8.09 -2.67
C SER A 184 5.63 -7.98 -3.39
N ILE A 185 4.91 -6.88 -3.20
CA ILE A 185 3.69 -6.58 -3.96
C ILE A 185 3.97 -6.40 -5.46
N ARG A 186 5.15 -5.89 -5.84
CA ARG A 186 5.55 -5.76 -7.24
C ARG A 186 5.79 -7.13 -7.90
N ASP A 187 6.42 -8.03 -7.16
CA ASP A 187 6.61 -9.43 -7.58
C ASP A 187 5.25 -10.15 -7.71
N LEU A 188 4.34 -9.93 -6.75
CA LEU A 188 2.96 -10.41 -6.86
C LEU A 188 2.30 -9.90 -8.15
N LEU A 189 2.37 -8.60 -8.43
CA LEU A 189 1.79 -8.02 -9.65
C LEU A 189 2.35 -8.67 -10.91
N ALA A 190 3.67 -8.92 -10.96
CA ALA A 190 4.31 -9.61 -12.08
C ALA A 190 3.85 -11.07 -12.23
N LYS A 191 3.42 -11.73 -11.14
CA LYS A 191 2.86 -13.10 -11.15
C LYS A 191 1.37 -13.14 -11.50
N LEU A 192 0.62 -12.12 -11.09
CA LEU A 192 -0.81 -12.00 -11.38
C LEU A 192 -1.08 -11.53 -12.81
N THR A 193 -0.13 -10.80 -13.39
CA THR A 193 -0.24 -10.31 -14.76
C THR A 193 0.64 -11.11 -15.69
N ASN A 194 0.24 -11.19 -16.95
CA ASN A 194 1.21 -11.61 -17.95
C ASN A 194 2.16 -10.42 -18.12
N PRO A 195 3.50 -10.61 -18.04
CA PRO A 195 4.45 -9.61 -18.50
C PRO A 195 4.21 -9.44 -20.00
N SER A 196 3.24 -8.61 -20.34
CA SER A 196 2.84 -8.44 -21.71
C SER A 196 3.91 -7.58 -22.36
N GLU A 197 4.43 -8.01 -23.51
CA GLU A 197 5.27 -7.20 -24.41
C GLU A 197 4.52 -5.97 -24.98
N VAL A 198 3.44 -5.54 -24.32
CA VAL A 198 2.73 -4.31 -24.65
C VAL A 198 3.66 -3.17 -24.29
N VAL A 199 4.49 -2.81 -25.26
CA VAL A 199 5.23 -1.57 -25.28
C VAL A 199 4.20 -0.46 -25.52
N ILE A 200 3.67 0.08 -24.42
CA ILE A 200 2.90 1.31 -24.49
C ILE A 200 3.95 2.40 -24.69
N ALA A 201 4.01 2.97 -25.89
CA ALA A 201 4.83 4.15 -26.11
C ALA A 201 4.35 5.24 -25.15
N ALA A 202 5.26 5.87 -24.40
CA ALA A 202 4.87 6.95 -23.48
C ALA A 202 4.07 8.06 -24.20
N GLU A 203 4.35 8.25 -25.50
CA GLU A 203 3.68 9.16 -26.42
C GLU A 203 2.21 8.80 -26.70
N SER A 204 1.80 7.54 -26.54
CA SER A 204 0.41 7.11 -26.74
C SER A 204 -0.45 7.25 -25.47
N ILE A 205 0.18 7.54 -24.32
CA ILE A 205 -0.51 7.89 -23.10
C ILE A 205 -0.58 9.41 -23.05
N ASP A 206 -1.79 9.98 -23.11
CA ASP A 206 -2.02 11.40 -22.77
C ASP A 206 -1.90 11.61 -21.25
N ALA A 207 -0.74 11.27 -20.72
CA ALA A 207 -0.46 11.20 -19.31
C ALA A 207 -0.48 12.57 -18.65
N ALA A 208 -0.14 13.64 -19.38
CA ALA A 208 -0.29 15.00 -18.88
C ALA A 208 -1.77 15.31 -18.60
N SER A 209 -2.68 14.97 -19.51
CA SER A 209 -4.12 15.15 -19.31
C SER A 209 -4.66 14.28 -18.17
N ILE A 210 -4.23 13.02 -18.09
CA ILE A 210 -4.63 12.09 -17.02
C ILE A 210 -4.17 12.60 -15.65
N MET A 211 -2.90 13.00 -15.54
CA MET A 211 -2.35 13.54 -14.30
C MET A 211 -3.02 14.86 -13.94
N ASN A 212 -3.29 15.74 -14.90
CA ASN A 212 -4.00 16.98 -14.61
C ASN A 212 -5.42 16.71 -14.09
N GLY A 213 -6.16 15.79 -14.73
CA GLY A 213 -7.49 15.40 -14.29
C GLY A 213 -7.50 14.80 -12.88
N ALA A 214 -6.55 13.90 -12.57
CA ALA A 214 -6.42 13.33 -11.24
C ALA A 214 -5.98 14.37 -10.19
N PHE A 215 -5.02 15.24 -10.54
CA PHE A 215 -4.52 16.29 -9.65
C PHE A 215 -5.62 17.28 -9.28
N MET A 216 -6.32 17.83 -10.27
CA MET A 216 -7.41 18.78 -10.03
C MET A 216 -8.57 18.14 -9.25
N SER A 217 -8.84 16.86 -9.48
CA SER A 217 -9.85 16.14 -8.70
C SER A 217 -9.41 15.94 -7.25
N ARG A 218 -8.13 15.67 -7.00
CA ARG A 218 -7.57 15.51 -5.66
C ARG A 218 -7.58 16.83 -4.89
N VAL A 219 -7.08 17.91 -5.51
CA VAL A 219 -7.04 19.26 -4.90
C VAL A 219 -8.44 19.74 -4.49
N ARG A 220 -9.45 19.55 -5.35
CA ARG A 220 -10.84 19.94 -5.03
C ARG A 220 -11.44 19.19 -3.85
N ILE A 221 -11.05 17.93 -3.64
CA ILE A 221 -11.52 17.15 -2.48
C ILE A 221 -10.96 17.76 -1.20
N ASP A 222 -9.70 18.16 -1.19
CA ASP A 222 -9.04 18.75 -0.01
C ASP A 222 -9.52 20.18 0.28
N ASP A 223 -9.86 20.97 -0.74
CA ASP A 223 -10.49 22.30 -0.57
C ASP A 223 -11.88 22.23 0.10
N THR A 224 -12.53 21.07 0.07
CA THR A 224 -13.80 20.89 0.81
C THR A 224 -13.55 20.79 2.33
N PHE A 225 -12.33 20.43 2.74
CA PHE A 225 -11.90 20.33 4.13
C PHE A 225 -11.26 21.62 4.67
N SER A 226 -10.89 22.58 3.82
CA SER A 226 -10.28 23.86 4.20
C SER A 226 -11.28 24.94 4.67
N SER A 227 -12.55 24.57 4.92
CA SER A 227 -13.52 25.44 5.62
C SER A 227 -13.19 25.71 7.10
N LEU A 228 -12.02 25.29 7.58
CA LEU A 228 -11.42 25.77 8.82
C LEU A 228 -10.87 27.18 8.59
N GLU A 229 -11.59 28.18 9.11
CA GLU A 229 -11.34 29.63 9.07
C GLU A 229 -9.90 30.05 9.44
N ILE A 230 -8.93 29.85 8.56
CA ILE A 230 -7.62 30.48 8.65
C ILE A 230 -7.64 31.66 7.68
N SER A 231 -7.77 32.86 8.25
CA SER A 231 -7.68 34.15 7.56
C SER A 231 -6.25 34.41 7.05
N THR A 232 -5.84 33.65 6.05
CA THR A 232 -4.73 33.97 5.15
C THR A 232 -5.36 34.20 3.78
N ALA A 233 -4.95 35.26 3.08
CA ALA A 233 -5.49 35.69 1.79
C ALA A 233 -5.97 34.48 0.96
N GLU A 234 -7.25 34.47 0.60
CA GLU A 234 -7.86 33.47 -0.28
C GLU A 234 -7.17 33.54 -1.65
N VAL A 235 -6.02 32.88 -1.78
CA VAL A 235 -5.43 32.62 -3.09
C VAL A 235 -6.26 31.50 -3.68
N SER A 236 -7.17 31.87 -4.58
CA SER A 236 -8.01 30.90 -5.28
C SER A 236 -7.13 30.03 -6.17
N LEU A 237 -7.16 28.71 -5.95
CA LEU A 237 -6.50 27.75 -6.83
C LEU A 237 -7.15 27.66 -8.22
N GLU A 238 -8.25 28.40 -8.46
CA GLU A 238 -8.96 28.40 -9.74
C GLU A 238 -8.10 28.93 -10.91
N ASP A 239 -7.14 29.81 -10.62
CA ASP A 239 -6.24 30.40 -11.63
C ASP A 239 -4.87 29.71 -11.69
N ALA A 240 -4.63 28.68 -10.86
CA ALA A 240 -3.35 28.00 -10.83
C ALA A 240 -3.15 27.12 -12.08
N GLU A 241 -2.01 27.30 -12.76
CA GLU A 241 -1.62 26.46 -13.88
C GLU A 241 -0.76 25.29 -13.39
N VAL A 242 -1.23 24.07 -13.64
CA VAL A 242 -0.50 22.84 -13.30
C VAL A 242 0.17 22.28 -14.55
N SER A 243 1.49 22.14 -14.49
CA SER A 243 2.27 21.52 -15.55
C SER A 243 3.03 20.30 -15.03
N PHE A 244 3.23 19.32 -15.92
CA PHE A 244 3.96 18.09 -15.62
C PHE A 244 5.19 17.97 -16.51
N SER A 245 6.29 17.46 -15.95
CA SER A 245 7.55 17.21 -16.66
C SER A 245 8.16 15.88 -16.21
N ASN A 246 9.17 15.39 -16.92
CA ASN A 246 9.87 14.12 -16.62
C ASN A 246 8.92 12.93 -16.43
N LEU A 247 7.85 12.89 -17.23
CA LEU A 247 6.90 11.80 -17.22
C LEU A 247 7.58 10.48 -17.58
N THR A 248 7.38 9.47 -16.74
CA THR A 248 7.86 8.11 -16.95
C THR A 248 6.77 7.09 -16.61
N VAL A 249 6.80 5.94 -17.28
CA VAL A 249 5.97 4.77 -16.94
C VAL A 249 6.79 3.88 -16.01
N ASP A 250 6.42 3.80 -14.73
CA ASP A 250 7.12 2.97 -13.73
C ASP A 250 6.72 1.49 -13.85
N GLY A 251 5.51 1.21 -14.33
CA GLY A 251 5.00 -0.15 -14.48
C GLY A 251 3.80 -0.24 -15.40
N VAL A 252 3.69 -1.37 -16.10
CA VAL A 252 2.53 -1.75 -16.93
C VAL A 252 2.09 -3.14 -16.50
N TYR A 253 0.84 -3.26 -16.10
CA TYR A 253 0.24 -4.49 -15.62
C TYR A 253 -0.96 -4.83 -16.49
N LYS A 254 -0.90 -5.97 -17.19
CA LYS A 254 -1.98 -6.42 -18.08
C LYS A 254 -2.56 -7.75 -17.61
N LEU A 255 -3.88 -7.74 -17.45
CA LEU A 255 -4.69 -8.91 -17.14
C LEU A 255 -5.87 -8.95 -18.12
N ASP A 256 -5.82 -9.85 -19.10
CA ASP A 256 -6.81 -9.94 -20.17
C ASP A 256 -7.05 -8.59 -20.90
N VAL A 257 -8.20 -7.97 -20.62
CA VAL A 257 -8.62 -6.66 -21.14
C VAL A 257 -8.26 -5.50 -20.22
N LEU A 258 -7.97 -5.78 -18.95
CA LEU A 258 -7.55 -4.79 -17.98
C LEU A 258 -6.08 -4.45 -18.21
N VAL A 259 -5.81 -3.19 -18.56
CA VAL A 259 -4.45 -2.66 -18.62
C VAL A 259 -4.35 -1.53 -17.62
N VAL A 260 -3.33 -1.62 -16.78
CA VAL A 260 -3.05 -0.70 -15.72
C VAL A 260 -1.64 -0.16 -15.93
N VAL A 261 -1.47 1.15 -15.80
CA VAL A 261 -0.17 1.80 -15.84
C VAL A 261 0.07 2.62 -14.59
N VAL A 262 1.31 2.60 -14.11
CA VAL A 262 1.81 3.46 -13.05
C VAL A 262 2.66 4.53 -13.70
N LEU A 263 2.26 5.78 -13.53
CA LEU A 263 2.93 6.95 -14.09
C LEU A 263 3.63 7.71 -12.98
N LYS A 264 4.82 8.24 -13.27
CA LYS A 264 5.58 9.15 -12.41
C LYS A 264 5.89 10.42 -13.16
N ALA A 265 5.78 11.55 -12.51
CA ALA A 265 6.16 12.83 -13.09
C ALA A 265 6.59 13.83 -12.02
N ASP A 266 7.33 14.84 -12.46
CA ASP A 266 7.48 16.08 -11.70
C ASP A 266 6.28 16.98 -12.01
N TYR A 267 5.74 17.65 -11.00
CA TYR A 267 4.69 18.65 -11.17
C TYR A 267 5.19 20.04 -10.79
N LEU A 268 4.60 21.06 -11.40
CA LEU A 268 4.80 22.48 -11.08
C LEU A 268 3.42 23.15 -11.09
N VAL A 269 3.04 23.73 -9.97
CA VAL A 269 1.85 24.57 -9.81
C VAL A 269 2.31 26.03 -9.79
N ASP A 270 1.98 26.75 -10.86
CA ASP A 270 2.17 28.20 -10.95
C ASP A 270 0.87 28.91 -10.54
N MET A 271 0.95 29.77 -9.54
CA MET A 271 -0.22 30.48 -9.00
C MET A 271 -0.56 31.73 -9.82
N GLY A 272 0.26 32.13 -10.80
CA GLY A 272 0.01 33.29 -11.67
C GLY A 272 0.12 34.66 -10.98
N GLU A 273 0.31 34.71 -9.67
CA GLU A 273 0.46 35.96 -8.90
C GLU A 273 1.93 36.38 -8.75
N GLU A 274 2.21 37.65 -9.06
CA GLU A 274 3.55 38.22 -8.86
C GLU A 274 3.99 38.14 -7.39
N GLY A 275 5.10 37.45 -7.14
CA GLY A 275 5.72 37.33 -5.83
C GLY A 275 5.43 36.02 -5.09
N LEU A 276 4.53 35.17 -5.61
CA LEU A 276 4.40 33.80 -5.14
C LEU A 276 5.43 32.89 -5.83
N SER A 277 6.09 32.04 -5.05
CA SER A 277 6.96 30.99 -5.60
C SER A 277 6.11 29.82 -6.07
N PRO A 278 6.39 29.24 -7.25
CA PRO A 278 5.66 28.07 -7.71
C PRO A 278 5.94 26.88 -6.78
N ILE A 279 4.96 25.98 -6.68
CA ILE A 279 5.07 24.76 -5.88
C ILE A 279 5.45 23.65 -6.84
N SER A 280 6.55 22.96 -6.57
CA SER A 280 6.97 21.82 -7.36
C SER A 280 7.14 20.57 -6.52
N GLY A 281 7.12 19.41 -7.17
CA GLY A 281 7.24 18.15 -6.48
C GLY A 281 7.22 16.96 -7.42
N ASN A 282 7.16 15.78 -6.82
CA ASN A 282 7.04 14.51 -7.54
C ASN A 282 5.66 13.92 -7.26
N VAL A 283 5.04 13.37 -8.30
CA VAL A 283 3.75 12.70 -8.22
C VAL A 283 3.83 11.33 -8.87
N GLU A 284 3.08 10.39 -8.31
CA GLU A 284 2.82 9.08 -8.91
C GLU A 284 1.31 8.92 -9.06
N CYS A 285 0.86 8.38 -10.20
CA CYS A 285 -0.56 8.12 -10.41
C CYS A 285 -0.81 6.79 -11.09
N PHE A 286 -2.00 6.27 -10.88
CA PHE A 286 -2.52 5.09 -11.55
C PHE A 286 -3.44 5.49 -12.71
N ALA A 287 -3.28 4.86 -13.87
CA ALA A 287 -4.24 4.97 -14.95
C ALA A 287 -4.65 3.59 -15.45
N GLU A 288 -5.92 3.47 -15.84
CA GLU A 288 -6.50 2.27 -16.45
C GLU A 288 -6.81 2.54 -17.91
N TYR A 289 -6.57 1.56 -18.77
CA TYR A 289 -7.01 1.63 -20.15
C TYR A 289 -8.52 1.36 -20.22
N ASP A 290 -9.25 2.39 -20.61
CA ASP A 290 -10.68 2.32 -20.81
C ASP A 290 -10.97 1.88 -22.25
N LEU A 291 -11.42 0.64 -22.43
CA LEU A 291 -11.78 0.09 -23.73
C LEU A 291 -12.89 0.88 -24.44
N GLN A 292 -13.79 1.54 -23.70
CA GLN A 292 -14.88 2.30 -24.29
C GLN A 292 -14.39 3.58 -24.97
N PHE A 293 -13.31 4.18 -24.46
CA PHE A 293 -12.76 5.44 -24.95
C PHE A 293 -11.41 5.26 -25.65
N GLU A 294 -10.96 4.00 -25.79
CA GLU A 294 -9.69 3.62 -26.41
C GLU A 294 -8.48 4.41 -25.84
N GLY A 295 -8.50 4.71 -24.54
CA GLY A 295 -7.50 5.58 -23.92
C GLY A 295 -7.35 5.35 -22.42
N PHE A 296 -6.23 5.85 -21.87
CA PHE A 296 -5.96 5.77 -20.44
C PHE A 296 -6.73 6.84 -19.66
N ARG A 297 -7.20 6.49 -18.46
CA ARG A 297 -7.94 7.38 -17.56
C ARG A 297 -7.54 7.18 -16.11
N PRO A 298 -7.58 8.24 -15.30
CA PRO A 298 -7.49 8.07 -13.86
C PRO A 298 -8.70 7.29 -13.37
N VAL A 299 -8.47 6.32 -12.49
CA VAL A 299 -9.52 5.43 -11.98
C VAL A 299 -10.29 6.10 -10.84
N ASP A 300 -9.55 6.70 -9.92
CA ASP A 300 -10.06 7.42 -8.76
C ASP A 300 -9.10 8.60 -8.47
N PRO A 301 -9.60 9.79 -8.10
CA PRO A 301 -8.76 10.89 -7.62
C PRO A 301 -7.80 10.47 -6.50
N ALA A 302 -8.19 9.51 -5.65
CA ALA A 302 -7.33 8.96 -4.62
C ALA A 302 -6.10 8.25 -5.20
N ASP A 303 -6.13 7.80 -6.44
CA ASP A 303 -5.03 7.05 -7.08
C ASP A 303 -3.89 7.93 -7.59
N MET A 304 -3.83 9.17 -7.11
CA MET A 304 -2.67 10.04 -7.20
C MET A 304 -2.03 10.19 -5.83
N LYS A 305 -0.72 9.99 -5.77
CA LYS A 305 0.11 10.16 -4.57
C LYS A 305 1.17 11.23 -4.81
N ILE A 306 1.21 12.24 -3.94
CA ILE A 306 2.29 13.23 -3.95
C ILE A 306 3.46 12.62 -3.18
N ILE A 307 4.60 12.39 -3.85
CA ILE A 307 5.78 11.76 -3.23
C ILE A 307 6.55 12.80 -2.42
N SER A 308 6.69 13.99 -2.98
CA SER A 308 7.38 15.10 -2.32
C SER A 308 6.84 16.42 -2.85
N SER A 309 6.83 17.42 -1.98
CA SER A 309 6.58 18.81 -2.33
C SER A 309 7.76 19.64 -1.84
N SER A 310 8.42 20.34 -2.76
CA SER A 310 9.38 21.39 -2.42
C SER A 310 8.67 22.72 -2.47
N ILE A 311 8.46 23.28 -1.28
CA ILE A 311 8.02 24.65 -1.13
C ILE A 311 9.28 25.49 -0.91
N SER A 312 9.57 26.38 -1.85
CA SER A 312 10.57 27.44 -1.63
C SER A 312 10.18 28.18 -0.35
N ALA A 313 11.15 28.39 0.56
CA ALA A 313 10.95 28.69 1.99
C ALA A 313 10.16 29.98 2.35
N THR A 314 9.52 30.64 1.38
CA THR A 314 8.86 31.93 1.54
C THR A 314 7.33 31.84 1.71
N SER A 315 6.64 30.74 1.41
CA SER A 315 5.16 30.72 1.55
C SER A 315 4.52 29.31 1.50
N LEU A 316 3.55 29.07 2.41
CA LEU A 316 2.54 28.00 2.44
C LEU A 316 2.99 26.52 2.42
N LYS A 317 2.76 25.82 3.55
CA LYS A 317 2.86 24.36 3.65
C LYS A 317 1.56 23.68 3.21
N ILE A 318 1.59 22.98 2.07
CA ILE A 318 0.61 21.92 1.77
C ILE A 318 0.96 20.73 2.66
N THR A 319 0.02 20.30 3.49
CA THR A 319 0.19 19.14 4.39
C THR A 319 -0.75 18.04 3.91
N GLU A 320 -0.22 16.86 3.57
CA GLU A 320 -1.05 15.67 3.31
C GLU A 320 -1.75 15.23 4.61
N VAL A 321 -3.03 14.84 4.52
CA VAL A 321 -3.82 14.18 5.58
C VAL A 321 -4.02 12.71 5.23
#